data_AF-A0A4Q9E159-F1
#
_entry.id   AF-A0A4Q9E159-F1
#
_cell.length_a   1.000
_cell.length_b   1.000
_cell.length_c   1.000
_cell.angle_alpha   90.00
_cell.angle_beta   90.00
_cell.angle_gamma   90.00
#
_symmetry.space_group_name_H-M   'P 1'
#
loop_
_entity.id
_entity.type
_entity.pdbx_description
1 polymer ?
#
loop_
_entity_poly.entity_id
_entity_poly.type
_entity_poly.pdbx_seq_one_letter_code
_entity_poly.pdbx_strand_id
1 'polypeptide(L)'
;MRYGVSEYILKPVKEHELQDALAQMGRRLERSIDVQGHIQKIKLLLEQLFTIEPQLFLKELDELIDSILQLRKEQIHIGTSLLRIRLTEMVSMCDAYLGKLLDLMDELNMWEDTMLIVNTDQGFLLGEHDWWGKNRQPFYNEIAHISLFIWDRRSGKRGERRQSLVQMIDMAPTLLEFFDCPIPQDVMGQPLREVIESDAPVRDALLFGIHGGHVNCTDGRYVYMRGPVSLNGWGCLCVSVGTYVLVQLIIWLSASG
;
A
#
# COMPACT_ATOMS: atom_id res chain seq x y z
N MET A 1 0.56 16.99 4.40
CA MET A 1 -0.21 16.05 3.56
C MET A 1 -1.52 16.70 3.11
N ARG A 2 -1.47 17.89 2.48
CA ARG A 2 -2.67 18.50 1.86
C ARG A 2 -2.89 18.05 0.41
N TYR A 3 -1.85 17.43 -0.16
CA TYR A 3 -1.88 16.72 -1.41
C TYR A 3 -1.89 15.24 -1.04
N GLY A 4 -2.93 14.54 -1.48
CA GLY A 4 -3.28 13.21 -1.03
C GLY A 4 -2.16 12.17 -1.09
N VAL A 5 -2.36 11.06 -0.38
CA VAL A 5 -1.56 9.82 -0.51
C VAL A 5 -1.53 9.39 -1.99
N SER A 6 -2.61 9.67 -2.71
CA SER A 6 -2.78 9.50 -4.14
C SER A 6 -1.67 10.16 -4.96
N GLU A 7 -1.31 11.44 -4.74
CA GLU A 7 -0.27 12.16 -5.50
C GLU A 7 1.16 11.61 -5.30
N TYR A 8 1.41 10.97 -4.15
CA TYR A 8 2.72 10.43 -3.79
C TYR A 8 2.89 8.96 -4.16
N ILE A 9 1.81 8.17 -4.17
CA ILE A 9 1.84 6.73 -4.50
C ILE A 9 1.54 6.49 -5.97
N LEU A 10 0.68 7.30 -6.60
CA LEU A 10 0.31 7.18 -8.00
C LEU A 10 0.43 8.54 -8.69
N LYS A 11 0.85 8.56 -9.95
CA LYS A 11 0.70 9.78 -10.75
C LYS A 11 -0.81 10.14 -10.73
N PRO A 12 -1.23 11.37 -10.37
CA PRO A 12 -2.65 11.70 -10.34
C PRO A 12 -3.23 11.42 -11.73
N VAL A 13 -4.07 10.39 -11.82
CA VAL A 13 -4.70 10.01 -13.08
C VAL A 13 -5.79 11.04 -13.30
N LYS A 14 -5.51 12.01 -14.18
CA LYS A 14 -6.49 13.02 -14.55
C LYS A 14 -7.71 12.31 -15.13
N GLU A 15 -8.91 12.78 -14.83
CA GLU A 15 -10.16 12.16 -15.27
C GLU A 15 -10.17 11.87 -16.78
N HIS A 16 -9.63 12.78 -17.60
CA HIS A 16 -9.49 12.58 -19.03
C HIS A 16 -8.47 11.48 -19.41
N GLU A 17 -7.38 11.30 -18.65
CA GLU A 17 -6.41 10.22 -18.87
C GLU A 17 -7.04 8.85 -18.52
N LEU A 18 -7.88 8.80 -17.47
CA LEU A 18 -8.66 7.61 -17.12
C LEU A 18 -9.72 7.31 -18.19
N GLN A 19 -10.46 8.33 -18.64
CA GLN A 19 -11.45 8.20 -19.71
C GLN A 19 -10.80 7.80 -21.05
N ASP A 20 -9.63 8.34 -21.39
CA ASP A 20 -8.87 7.98 -22.59
C ASP A 20 -8.30 6.57 -22.50
N ALA A 21 -7.82 6.14 -21.33
CA ALA A 21 -7.40 4.77 -21.10
C ALA A 21 -8.60 3.80 -21.23
N LEU A 22 -9.74 4.13 -20.60
CA LEU A 22 -10.99 3.39 -20.73
C LEU A 22 -11.50 3.36 -22.17
N ALA A 23 -11.34 4.43 -22.94
CA ALA A 23 -11.74 4.52 -24.35
C ALA A 23 -10.79 3.78 -25.29
N GLN A 24 -9.46 3.89 -25.09
CA GLN A 24 -8.47 3.08 -25.83
C GLN A 24 -8.64 1.60 -25.56
N MET A 25 -8.97 1.24 -24.31
CA MET A 25 -9.26 -0.12 -23.90
C MET A 25 -10.60 -0.58 -24.47
N GLY A 26 -11.66 0.23 -24.42
CA GLY A 26 -12.95 -0.02 -25.06
C GLY A 26 -12.80 -0.34 -26.55
N ARG A 27 -12.01 0.46 -27.27
CA ARG A 27 -11.65 0.22 -28.68
C ARG A 27 -10.83 -1.08 -28.91
N ARG A 28 -10.01 -1.49 -27.93
CA ARG A 28 -9.27 -2.77 -27.96
C ARG A 28 -10.12 -3.99 -27.56
N LEU A 29 -11.21 -3.76 -26.83
CA LEU A 29 -12.03 -4.78 -26.18
C LEU A 29 -13.38 -5.07 -26.86
N GLU A 30 -13.67 -4.44 -28.00
CA GLU A 30 -14.92 -4.56 -28.77
C GLU A 30 -15.25 -5.99 -29.30
N ARG A 31 -14.55 -7.04 -28.84
CA ARG A 31 -14.76 -8.42 -29.29
C ARG A 31 -15.11 -9.42 -28.17
N SER A 32 -15.40 -8.99 -26.94
CA SER A 32 -15.83 -9.93 -25.88
C SER A 32 -16.93 -9.37 -24.98
N ILE A 33 -18.10 -10.03 -25.00
CA ILE A 33 -19.28 -9.75 -24.16
C ILE A 33 -18.93 -9.83 -22.65
N ASP A 34 -17.96 -10.68 -22.29
CA ASP A 34 -17.57 -10.96 -20.91
C ASP A 34 -16.88 -9.76 -20.22
N VAL A 35 -16.20 -8.90 -20.99
CA VAL A 35 -15.45 -7.76 -20.43
C VAL A 35 -16.32 -6.50 -20.31
N GLN A 36 -17.31 -6.32 -21.17
CA GLN A 36 -18.21 -5.16 -21.11
C GLN A 36 -19.04 -5.14 -19.81
N GLY A 37 -19.47 -6.32 -19.32
CA GLY A 37 -20.16 -6.43 -18.04
C GLY A 37 -19.32 -5.94 -16.85
N HIS A 38 -18.02 -6.28 -16.84
CA HIS A 38 -17.09 -5.83 -15.80
C HIS A 38 -16.86 -4.31 -15.85
N ILE A 39 -16.67 -3.75 -17.04
CA ILE A 39 -16.51 -2.29 -17.21
C ILE A 39 -17.75 -1.55 -16.72
N GLN A 40 -18.95 -2.05 -17.03
CA GLN A 40 -20.19 -1.41 -16.60
C GLN A 40 -20.36 -1.48 -15.07
N LYS A 41 -20.00 -2.61 -14.43
CA LYS A 41 -19.98 -2.74 -12.97
C LYS A 41 -19.00 -1.76 -12.32
N ILE A 42 -17.79 -1.63 -12.88
CA ILE A 42 -16.78 -0.66 -12.41
C ILE A 42 -17.33 0.76 -12.50
N LYS A 43 -17.95 1.13 -13.64
CA LYS A 43 -18.57 2.46 -13.80
C LYS A 43 -19.68 2.73 -12.79
N LEU A 44 -20.55 1.77 -12.52
CA LEU A 44 -21.60 1.94 -11.49
C LEU A 44 -21.01 2.11 -10.09
N LEU A 45 -20.01 1.30 -9.73
CA LEU A 45 -19.30 1.42 -8.45
C LEU A 45 -18.60 2.78 -8.32
N LEU A 46 -18.06 3.31 -9.42
CA LEU A 46 -17.46 4.65 -9.49
C LEU A 46 -18.47 5.76 -9.25
N GLU A 47 -19.63 5.70 -9.90
CA GLU A 47 -20.71 6.68 -9.74
C GLU A 47 -21.25 6.71 -8.30
N GLN A 48 -21.15 5.59 -7.59
CA GLN A 48 -21.65 5.41 -6.23
C GLN A 48 -20.57 5.56 -5.15
N LEU A 49 -19.31 5.78 -5.53
CA LEU A 49 -18.14 5.71 -4.64
C LEU A 49 -18.25 6.54 -3.35
N PHE A 50 -18.99 7.65 -3.40
CA PHE A 50 -19.13 8.59 -2.28
C PHE A 50 -20.50 8.52 -1.57
N THR A 51 -21.43 7.70 -2.06
CA THR A 51 -22.81 7.61 -1.55
C THR A 51 -23.17 6.24 -1.01
N ILE A 52 -22.45 5.20 -1.40
CA ILE A 52 -22.65 3.83 -0.93
C ILE A 52 -22.09 3.63 0.49
N GLU A 53 -22.71 2.74 1.27
CA GLU A 53 -22.18 2.35 2.57
C GLU A 53 -20.85 1.59 2.41
N PRO A 54 -19.81 1.87 3.22
CA PRO A 54 -18.48 1.25 3.07
C PRO A 54 -18.50 -0.28 3.06
N GLN A 55 -19.31 -0.91 3.92
CA GLN A 55 -19.40 -2.36 4.02
C GLN A 55 -20.05 -2.99 2.78
N LEU A 56 -21.06 -2.32 2.23
CA LEU A 56 -21.73 -2.76 1.01
C LEU A 56 -20.80 -2.60 -0.20
N PHE A 57 -20.04 -1.50 -0.26
CA PHE A 57 -19.02 -1.28 -1.29
C PHE A 57 -17.93 -2.35 -1.27
N LEU A 58 -17.42 -2.72 -0.09
CA LEU A 58 -16.43 -3.78 0.06
C LEU A 58 -16.97 -5.15 -0.40
N LYS A 59 -18.25 -5.43 -0.15
CA LYS A 59 -18.89 -6.66 -0.62
C LYS A 59 -19.03 -6.70 -2.14
N GLU A 60 -19.56 -5.64 -2.75
CA GLU A 60 -19.68 -5.55 -4.21
C GLU A 60 -18.30 -5.56 -4.90
N LEU A 61 -17.30 -5.01 -4.21
CA LEU A 61 -15.90 -5.06 -4.61
C LEU A 61 -15.36 -6.48 -4.63
N ASP A 62 -15.57 -7.27 -3.58
CA ASP A 62 -15.12 -8.65 -3.50
C ASP A 62 -15.74 -9.51 -4.61
N GLU A 63 -17.05 -9.37 -4.84
CA GLU A 63 -17.76 -10.08 -5.91
C GLU A 63 -17.22 -9.74 -7.32
N LEU A 64 -16.80 -8.49 -7.54
CA LEU A 64 -16.18 -8.05 -8.78
C LEU A 64 -14.74 -8.56 -8.94
N ILE A 65 -13.96 -8.58 -7.86
CA ILE A 65 -12.60 -9.13 -7.86
C ILE A 65 -12.65 -10.62 -8.21
N ASP A 66 -13.54 -11.37 -7.56
CA ASP A 66 -13.70 -12.80 -7.80
C ASP A 66 -14.09 -13.08 -9.26
N SER A 67 -14.94 -12.26 -9.87
CA SER A 67 -15.31 -12.43 -11.27
C SER A 67 -14.16 -12.08 -12.23
N ILE A 68 -13.34 -11.07 -11.93
CA ILE A 68 -12.13 -10.73 -12.71
C ILE A 68 -11.05 -11.82 -12.57
N LEU A 69 -10.91 -12.42 -11.39
CA LEU A 69 -9.96 -13.50 -11.14
C LEU A 69 -10.29 -14.79 -11.92
N GLN A 70 -11.54 -14.96 -12.33
CA GLN A 70 -11.99 -16.10 -13.14
C GLN A 70 -11.75 -15.93 -14.65
N LEU A 71 -11.23 -14.80 -15.12
CA LEU A 71 -10.94 -14.56 -16.54
C LEU A 71 -9.90 -15.55 -17.08
N ARG A 72 -10.08 -15.98 -18.34
CA ARG A 72 -9.19 -16.96 -18.99
C ARG A 72 -7.76 -16.41 -19.18
N LYS A 73 -6.77 -17.32 -19.28
CA LYS A 73 -5.35 -16.96 -19.51
C LYS A 73 -5.12 -16.04 -20.71
N GLU A 74 -5.91 -16.15 -21.79
CA GLU A 74 -5.76 -15.25 -22.95
C GLU A 74 -6.19 -13.80 -22.66
N GLN A 75 -6.82 -13.53 -21.52
CA GLN A 75 -7.35 -12.23 -21.11
C GLN A 75 -6.57 -11.63 -19.93
N ILE A 76 -5.41 -12.18 -19.56
CA ILE A 76 -4.62 -11.71 -18.40
C ILE A 76 -4.32 -10.21 -18.49
N HIS A 77 -3.94 -9.70 -19.67
CA HIS A 77 -3.68 -8.27 -19.86
C HIS A 77 -4.90 -7.37 -19.64
N ILE A 78 -6.10 -7.91 -19.84
CA ILE A 78 -7.36 -7.22 -19.59
C ILE A 78 -7.65 -7.23 -18.09
N GLY A 79 -7.50 -8.39 -17.44
CA GLY A 79 -7.65 -8.53 -15.99
C GLY A 79 -6.70 -7.60 -15.22
N THR A 80 -5.42 -7.51 -15.60
CA THR A 80 -4.45 -6.59 -14.98
C THR A 80 -4.83 -5.13 -15.19
N SER A 81 -5.36 -4.76 -16.35
CA SER A 81 -5.78 -3.37 -16.62
C SER A 81 -7.00 -2.97 -15.79
N LEU A 82 -7.97 -3.88 -15.63
CA LEU A 82 -9.14 -3.67 -14.78
C LEU A 82 -8.75 -3.55 -13.29
N LEU A 83 -7.82 -4.39 -12.83
CA LEU A 83 -7.29 -4.33 -11.46
C LEU A 83 -6.55 -3.01 -11.19
N ARG A 84 -5.77 -2.50 -12.15
CA ARG A 84 -5.09 -1.19 -12.03
C ARG A 84 -6.06 -0.04 -11.87
N ILE A 85 -7.10 0.01 -12.71
CA ILE A 85 -8.17 1.00 -12.58
C ILE A 85 -8.78 0.89 -11.19
N ARG A 86 -9.17 -0.32 -10.78
CA ARG A 86 -9.82 -0.51 -9.50
C ARG A 86 -8.96 -0.10 -8.30
N LEU A 87 -7.68 -0.42 -8.30
CA LEU A 87 -6.81 -0.01 -7.21
C LEU A 87 -6.58 1.49 -7.17
N THR A 88 -6.56 2.15 -8.34
CA THR A 88 -6.53 3.62 -8.40
C THR A 88 -7.78 4.21 -7.74
N GLU A 89 -8.95 3.60 -7.96
CA GLU A 89 -10.21 4.01 -7.31
C GLU A 89 -10.19 3.80 -5.80
N MET A 90 -9.71 2.64 -5.34
CA MET A 90 -9.57 2.35 -3.91
C MET A 90 -8.61 3.33 -3.24
N VAL A 91 -7.47 3.62 -3.88
CA VAL A 91 -6.53 4.63 -3.38
C VAL A 91 -7.20 6.01 -3.33
N SER A 92 -7.95 6.40 -4.36
CA SER A 92 -8.68 7.67 -4.40
C SER A 92 -9.75 7.76 -3.30
N MET A 93 -10.44 6.66 -3.01
CA MET A 93 -11.40 6.57 -1.92
C MET A 93 -10.70 6.69 -0.56
N CYS A 94 -9.63 5.91 -0.33
CA CYS A 94 -8.82 6.01 0.88
C CYS A 94 -8.31 7.43 1.09
N ASP A 95 -7.90 8.10 0.01
CA ASP A 95 -7.44 9.48 0.03
C ASP A 95 -8.53 10.47 0.44
N ALA A 96 -9.75 10.32 -0.10
CA ALA A 96 -10.89 11.15 0.28
C ALA A 96 -11.28 10.96 1.76
N TYR A 97 -11.26 9.73 2.27
CA TYR A 97 -11.53 9.46 3.68
C TYR A 97 -10.40 9.94 4.60
N LEU A 98 -9.15 9.83 4.16
CA LEU A 98 -8.02 10.45 4.86
C LEU A 98 -8.21 11.97 4.91
N GLY A 99 -8.60 12.62 3.82
CA GLY A 99 -8.95 14.04 3.79
C GLY A 99 -9.97 14.42 4.87
N LYS A 100 -11.07 13.68 4.98
CA LYS A 100 -12.08 13.89 6.03
C LYS A 100 -11.51 13.75 7.45
N LEU A 101 -10.61 12.80 7.68
CA LEU A 101 -9.94 12.64 8.96
C LEU A 101 -9.02 13.84 9.26
N LEU A 102 -8.27 14.30 8.26
CA LEU A 102 -7.38 15.46 8.41
C LEU A 102 -8.17 16.74 8.68
N ASP A 103 -9.31 16.93 8.01
CA ASP A 103 -10.22 18.05 8.26
C ASP A 103 -10.76 18.00 9.70
N LEU A 104 -11.13 16.82 10.20
CA LEU A 104 -11.57 16.64 11.59
C LEU A 104 -10.44 16.96 12.58
N MET A 105 -9.20 16.57 12.28
CA MET A 105 -8.04 16.92 13.10
C MET A 105 -7.79 18.43 13.15
N ASP A 106 -8.01 19.14 12.04
CA ASP A 106 -7.96 20.60 11.97
C ASP A 106 -9.08 21.22 12.83
N GLU A 107 -10.33 20.76 12.68
CA GLU A 107 -11.50 21.27 13.43
C GLU A 107 -11.37 21.11 14.95
N LEU A 108 -10.82 19.97 15.38
CA LEU A 108 -10.68 19.61 16.79
C LEU A 108 -9.32 20.02 17.39
N ASN A 109 -8.46 20.72 16.64
CA ASN A 109 -7.11 21.12 17.05
C ASN A 109 -6.23 19.94 17.55
N MET A 110 -6.35 18.77 16.93
CA MET A 110 -5.69 17.53 17.36
C MET A 110 -4.19 17.50 17.01
N TRP A 111 -3.72 18.43 16.19
CA TRP A 111 -2.31 18.51 15.79
C TRP A 111 -1.35 18.91 16.93
N GLU A 112 -1.85 19.28 18.10
CA GLU A 112 -0.98 19.68 19.21
C GLU A 112 -0.44 18.47 19.99
N ASP A 113 -1.15 17.35 19.99
CA ASP A 113 -0.87 16.19 20.85
C ASP A 113 -0.96 14.82 20.18
N THR A 114 -1.27 14.80 18.89
CA THR A 114 -1.38 13.56 18.12
C THR A 114 -0.04 13.23 17.43
N MET A 115 0.16 11.97 17.06
CA MET A 115 1.08 11.56 15.98
C MET A 115 0.25 10.93 14.88
N LEU A 116 0.57 11.24 13.62
CA LEU A 116 -0.09 10.65 12.46
C LEU A 116 0.91 9.81 11.69
N ILE A 117 0.64 8.50 11.60
CA ILE A 117 1.37 7.57 10.76
C ILE A 117 0.42 7.06 9.68
N VAL A 118 0.83 7.15 8.42
CA VAL A 118 0.15 6.55 7.27
C VAL A 118 1.13 5.62 6.59
N ASN A 119 0.84 4.32 6.59
CA ASN A 119 1.68 3.31 5.96
C ASN A 119 0.84 2.24 5.25
N THR A 120 1.52 1.31 4.57
CA THR A 120 0.91 0.06 4.10
C THR A 120 1.60 -1.15 4.74
N ASP A 121 0.95 -2.31 4.74
CA ASP A 121 1.54 -3.55 5.24
C ASP A 121 2.58 -4.11 4.26
N GLN A 122 2.28 -4.00 2.96
CA GLN A 122 3.08 -4.46 1.83
C GLN A 122 2.56 -3.82 0.52
N GLY A 123 3.34 -3.92 -0.55
CA GLY A 123 2.96 -3.45 -1.88
C GLY A 123 2.24 -4.52 -2.72
N PHE A 124 1.97 -4.27 -4.00
CA PHE A 124 1.18 -5.20 -4.82
C PHE A 124 1.58 -5.11 -6.29
N LEU A 125 1.77 -6.27 -6.93
CA LEU A 125 2.07 -6.36 -8.36
C LEU A 125 0.78 -6.34 -9.19
N LEU A 126 0.78 -5.52 -10.22
CA LEU A 126 -0.32 -5.24 -11.13
C LEU A 126 0.01 -5.55 -12.59
N GLY A 127 0.88 -6.52 -12.80
CA GLY A 127 1.37 -6.95 -14.11
C GLY A 127 2.83 -6.60 -14.36
N GLU A 128 3.51 -5.92 -13.44
CA GLU A 128 4.97 -5.74 -13.52
C GLU A 128 5.65 -7.11 -13.51
N HIS A 129 6.69 -7.26 -14.34
CA HIS A 129 7.40 -8.53 -14.52
C HIS A 129 6.49 -9.71 -14.92
N ASP A 130 5.35 -9.43 -15.58
CA ASP A 130 4.29 -10.39 -15.94
C ASP A 130 3.65 -11.08 -14.72
N TRP A 131 3.79 -10.48 -13.53
CA TRP A 131 3.34 -11.04 -12.26
C TRP A 131 2.20 -10.21 -11.66
N TRP A 132 1.40 -10.87 -10.83
CA TRP A 132 0.27 -10.24 -10.15
C TRP A 132 0.19 -10.70 -8.71
N GLY A 133 -0.42 -9.87 -7.87
CA GLY A 133 -0.66 -10.17 -6.47
C GLY A 133 0.53 -9.83 -5.58
N LYS A 134 0.67 -10.62 -4.53
CA LYS A 134 1.70 -10.49 -3.51
C LYS A 134 2.31 -11.85 -3.18
N ASN A 135 3.38 -11.85 -2.39
CA ASN A 135 4.05 -13.07 -1.93
C ASN A 135 4.62 -13.95 -3.05
N ARG A 136 5.04 -13.33 -4.17
CA ARG A 136 5.77 -13.99 -5.26
C ARG A 136 7.23 -13.55 -5.23
N GLN A 137 8.14 -14.50 -5.10
CA GLN A 137 9.58 -14.23 -5.13
C GLN A 137 10.10 -14.21 -6.57
N PRO A 138 11.02 -13.28 -6.95
CA PRO A 138 11.69 -12.35 -6.06
C PRO A 138 10.81 -11.18 -5.61
N PHE A 139 11.11 -10.66 -4.42
CA PHE A 139 10.41 -9.52 -3.85
C PHE A 139 10.93 -8.22 -4.48
N TYR A 140 10.26 -7.77 -5.53
CA TYR A 140 10.55 -6.49 -6.17
C TYR A 140 10.13 -5.30 -5.32
N ASN A 141 10.58 -4.10 -5.71
CA ASN A 141 10.30 -2.86 -4.99
C ASN A 141 8.80 -2.56 -4.90
N GLU A 142 8.02 -2.95 -5.91
CA GLU A 142 6.56 -2.82 -5.95
C GLU A 142 5.87 -3.57 -4.80
N ILE A 143 6.53 -4.57 -4.19
CA ILE A 143 6.06 -5.29 -3.00
C ILE A 143 6.78 -4.80 -1.73
N ALA A 144 8.10 -4.65 -1.80
CA ALA A 144 8.93 -4.47 -0.61
C ALA A 144 9.13 -3.00 -0.18
N HIS A 145 9.07 -2.05 -1.12
CA HIS A 145 9.26 -0.62 -0.86
C HIS A 145 7.89 0.04 -0.68
N ILE A 146 7.40 -0.01 0.55
CA ILE A 146 6.09 0.51 0.94
C ILE A 146 6.11 2.00 1.24
N SER A 147 4.92 2.61 1.20
CA SER A 147 4.74 4.00 1.60
C SER A 147 4.72 4.15 3.11
N LEU A 148 5.36 5.20 3.60
CA LEU A 148 5.37 5.61 5.00
C LEU A 148 5.40 7.13 5.09
N PHE A 149 4.37 7.70 5.69
CA PHE A 149 4.30 9.11 6.04
C PHE A 149 4.14 9.22 7.55
N ILE A 150 4.96 10.07 8.16
CA ILE A 150 4.89 10.34 9.59
C ILE A 150 4.82 11.84 9.79
N TRP A 151 3.85 12.27 10.57
CA TRP A 151 3.84 13.58 11.19
C TRP A 151 4.01 13.39 12.71
N ASP A 152 5.07 14.01 13.24
CA ASP A 152 5.38 14.06 14.66
C ASP A 152 5.48 15.53 15.11
N ARG A 153 4.59 15.93 16.01
CA ARG A 153 4.53 17.30 16.56
C ARG A 153 5.83 17.72 17.23
N ARG A 154 6.62 16.78 17.79
CA ARG A 154 7.91 17.06 18.44
C ARG A 154 8.94 17.60 17.47
N SER A 155 8.92 17.12 16.22
CA SER A 155 9.83 17.59 15.16
C SER A 155 9.29 18.81 14.43
N GLY A 156 7.97 18.91 14.25
CA GLY A 156 7.31 19.93 13.43
C GLY A 156 7.68 19.90 11.94
N LYS A 157 8.42 18.89 11.46
CA LYS A 157 8.89 18.78 10.08
C LYS A 157 7.73 18.51 9.12
N ARG A 158 7.72 19.21 7.97
CA ARG A 158 6.62 19.14 6.99
C ARG A 158 7.17 19.18 5.57
N GLY A 159 6.64 18.33 4.69
CA GLY A 159 6.97 18.33 3.26
C GLY A 159 8.41 17.92 2.95
N GLU A 160 9.10 17.26 3.88
CA GLU A 160 10.45 16.77 3.69
C GLU A 160 10.44 15.25 3.45
N ARG A 161 11.44 14.76 2.70
CA ARG A 161 11.67 13.34 2.47
C ARG A 161 12.89 12.88 3.24
N ARG A 162 12.85 11.63 3.72
CA ARG A 162 13.96 10.95 4.39
C ARG A 162 14.54 9.88 3.46
N GLN A 163 15.86 9.67 3.53
CA GLN A 163 16.57 8.61 2.80
C GLN A 163 16.99 7.46 3.72
N SER A 164 16.93 7.65 5.04
CA SER A 164 17.26 6.61 6.02
C SER A 164 16.40 5.36 5.85
N LEU A 165 17.02 4.19 6.04
CA LEU A 165 16.36 2.89 5.91
C LEU A 165 15.52 2.57 7.14
N VAL A 166 14.21 2.39 6.94
CA VAL A 166 13.22 2.10 7.99
C VAL A 166 12.37 0.88 7.66
N GLN A 167 11.80 0.23 8.68
CA GLN A 167 10.98 -0.97 8.53
C GLN A 167 9.73 -0.92 9.40
N MET A 168 8.74 -1.75 9.09
CA MET A 168 7.49 -1.86 9.87
C MET A 168 7.72 -2.21 11.35
N ILE A 169 8.79 -2.93 11.69
CA ILE A 169 9.13 -3.25 13.09
C ILE A 169 9.50 -2.02 13.91
N ASP A 170 9.80 -0.89 13.26
CA ASP A 170 10.15 0.38 13.90
C ASP A 170 8.94 1.14 14.43
N MET A 171 7.73 0.80 13.97
CA MET A 171 6.51 1.50 14.38
C MET A 171 6.26 1.33 15.87
N ALA A 172 6.40 0.11 16.40
CA ALA A 172 6.21 -0.18 17.82
C ALA A 172 7.13 0.65 18.74
N PRO A 173 8.47 0.63 18.60
CA PRO A 173 9.34 1.46 19.44
C PRO A 173 9.16 2.96 19.19
N THR A 174 8.80 3.39 17.98
CA THR A 174 8.50 4.81 17.70
C THR A 174 7.28 5.30 18.48
N LEU A 175 6.22 4.49 18.54
CA LEU A 175 5.03 4.82 19.31
C LEU A 175 5.30 4.81 20.82
N LEU A 176 6.00 3.78 21.32
CA LEU A 176 6.38 3.72 22.73
C LEU A 176 7.19 4.95 23.13
N GLU A 177 8.16 5.36 22.31
CA GLU A 177 8.93 6.58 22.53
C GLU A 177 8.07 7.85 22.43
N PHE A 178 7.06 7.89 21.56
CA PHE A 178 6.15 9.03 21.46
C PHE A 178 5.28 9.21 22.71
N PHE A 179 4.83 8.11 23.33
CA PHE A 179 4.02 8.12 24.56
C PHE A 179 4.85 8.06 25.85
N ASP A 180 6.17 8.30 25.78
CA ASP A 180 7.09 8.20 26.91
C ASP A 180 6.97 6.85 27.67
N CYS A 181 6.66 5.78 26.93
CA CYS A 181 6.58 4.42 27.43
C CYS A 181 7.94 3.71 27.33
N PRO A 182 8.28 2.82 28.28
CA PRO A 182 9.52 2.05 28.19
C PRO A 182 9.49 1.10 27.00
N ILE A 183 10.57 1.09 26.23
CA ILE A 183 10.76 0.14 25.12
C ILE A 183 11.34 -1.17 25.68
N PRO A 184 10.66 -2.31 25.51
CA PRO A 184 11.18 -3.60 25.94
C PRO A 184 12.53 -3.95 25.26
N GLN A 185 13.41 -4.64 25.99
CA GLN A 185 14.77 -4.96 25.52
C GLN A 185 14.80 -5.92 24.33
N ASP A 186 13.74 -6.69 24.11
CA ASP A 186 13.59 -7.67 23.04
C ASP A 186 12.97 -7.08 21.76
N VAL A 187 12.60 -5.80 21.75
CA VAL A 187 12.19 -5.08 20.54
C VAL A 187 13.39 -4.89 19.62
N MET A 188 13.30 -5.45 18.42
CA MET A 188 14.36 -5.38 17.40
C MET A 188 14.27 -4.13 16.52
N GLY A 189 13.13 -3.44 16.50
CA GLY A 189 12.95 -2.18 15.79
C GLY A 189 13.70 -1.03 16.47
N GLN A 190 13.83 0.09 15.76
CA GLN A 190 14.45 1.32 16.27
C GLN A 190 13.43 2.46 16.30
N PRO A 191 13.42 3.31 17.33
CA PRO A 191 12.62 4.53 17.32
C PRO A 191 13.03 5.45 16.16
N LEU A 192 12.04 6.05 15.49
CA LEU A 192 12.29 6.86 14.30
C LEU A 192 12.40 8.36 14.58
N ARG A 193 12.44 8.81 15.84
CA ARG A 193 12.51 10.24 16.17
C ARG A 193 13.67 10.95 15.49
N GLU A 194 14.89 10.42 15.57
CA GLU A 194 16.07 11.04 14.95
C GLU A 194 16.02 11.02 13.42
N VAL A 195 15.43 9.96 12.83
CA VAL A 195 15.13 9.88 11.40
C VAL A 195 14.17 11.00 11.00
N ILE A 196 13.10 11.20 11.76
CA ILE A 196 12.09 12.24 11.49
C ILE A 196 12.70 13.63 11.64
N GLU A 197 13.45 13.90 12.71
CA GLU A 197 14.00 15.22 13.02
C GLU A 197 15.14 15.64 12.08
N SER A 198 16.00 14.69 11.68
CA SER A 198 17.29 15.01 11.03
C SER A 198 17.74 14.06 9.91
N ASP A 199 16.92 13.06 9.55
CA ASP A 199 17.31 11.98 8.62
C ASP A 199 18.57 11.21 9.08
N ALA A 200 18.75 11.07 10.40
CA ALA A 200 19.84 10.27 10.95
C ALA A 200 19.57 8.78 10.69
N PRO A 201 20.55 8.03 10.13
CA PRO A 201 20.36 6.61 9.84
C PRO A 201 20.28 5.79 11.13
N VAL A 202 19.29 4.91 11.22
CA VAL A 202 19.11 3.96 12.34
C VAL A 202 19.68 2.57 12.04
N ARG A 203 20.11 2.33 10.81
CA ARG A 203 20.73 1.07 10.34
C ARG A 203 21.37 1.24 8.97
N ASP A 204 22.32 0.37 8.68
CA ASP A 204 23.01 0.30 7.38
C ASP A 204 22.29 -0.58 6.35
N ALA A 205 21.44 -1.52 6.82
CA ALA A 205 20.75 -2.48 5.95
C ALA A 205 19.41 -2.95 6.52
N LEU A 206 18.51 -3.40 5.63
CA LEU A 206 17.21 -3.99 5.95
C LEU A 206 17.17 -5.48 5.62
N LEU A 207 16.46 -6.25 6.43
CA LEU A 207 16.10 -7.64 6.12
C LEU A 207 14.60 -7.74 5.83
N PHE A 208 14.24 -8.38 4.73
CA PHE A 208 12.84 -8.60 4.36
C PHE A 208 12.66 -9.92 3.61
N GLY A 209 11.46 -10.48 3.67
CA GLY A 209 11.16 -11.75 3.02
C GLY A 209 9.90 -12.38 3.59
N ILE A 210 9.70 -13.65 3.28
CA ILE A 210 8.60 -14.45 3.81
C ILE A 210 9.14 -15.72 4.43
N HIS A 211 8.48 -16.19 5.49
CA HIS A 211 8.80 -17.47 6.10
C HIS A 211 8.79 -18.59 5.04
N GLY A 212 9.83 -19.43 5.03
CA GLY A 212 9.99 -20.53 4.06
C GLY A 212 10.36 -20.08 2.63
N GLY A 213 10.44 -18.77 2.34
CA GLY A 213 10.77 -18.22 1.04
C GLY A 213 12.17 -17.60 0.97
N HIS A 214 12.32 -16.58 0.12
CA HIS A 214 13.55 -15.81 0.05
C HIS A 214 13.75 -14.96 1.31
N VAL A 215 14.99 -14.92 1.79
CA VAL A 215 15.48 -13.90 2.71
C VAL A 215 16.29 -12.91 1.90
N ASN A 216 15.93 -11.63 1.98
CA ASN A 216 16.55 -10.56 1.22
C ASN A 216 17.19 -9.55 2.15
N CYS A 217 18.28 -8.94 1.70
CA CYS A 217 19.00 -7.89 2.39
C CYS A 217 19.22 -6.70 1.43
N THR A 218 19.00 -5.47 1.90
CA THR A 218 19.27 -4.27 1.10
C THR A 218 19.99 -3.21 1.90
N ASP A 219 20.94 -2.52 1.27
CA ASP A 219 21.62 -1.32 1.78
C ASP A 219 20.96 -0.01 1.27
N GLY A 220 19.80 -0.12 0.63
CA GLY A 220 19.10 0.99 -0.02
C GLY A 220 19.49 1.21 -1.48
N ARG A 221 20.57 0.59 -1.95
CA ARG A 221 21.03 0.67 -3.35
C ARG A 221 21.00 -0.68 -4.06
N TYR A 222 21.41 -1.74 -3.37
CA TYR A 222 21.48 -3.09 -3.88
C TYR A 222 20.64 -4.03 -3.03
N VAL A 223 20.01 -5.01 -3.67
CA VAL A 223 19.29 -6.08 -2.98
C VAL A 223 20.00 -7.40 -3.22
N TYR A 224 20.44 -8.05 -2.16
CA TYR A 224 20.87 -9.44 -2.18
C TYR A 224 19.68 -10.34 -1.82
N MET A 225 19.38 -11.32 -2.67
CA MET A 225 18.27 -12.24 -2.47
C MET A 225 18.78 -13.67 -2.33
N ARG A 226 18.44 -14.33 -1.23
CA ARG A 226 18.82 -15.72 -0.97
C ARG A 226 17.58 -16.60 -0.89
N GLY A 227 17.43 -17.49 -1.86
CA GLY A 227 16.41 -18.52 -1.84
C GLY A 227 16.67 -19.63 -0.82
N PRO A 228 15.62 -20.37 -0.40
CA PRO A 228 15.77 -21.49 0.51
C PRO A 228 16.60 -22.61 -0.14
N VAL A 229 17.50 -23.21 0.64
CA VAL A 229 18.24 -24.40 0.19
C VAL A 229 17.34 -25.61 0.40
N SER A 230 16.89 -26.25 -0.67
CA SER A 230 16.20 -27.54 -0.55
C SER A 230 17.22 -28.67 -0.47
N LEU A 231 16.99 -29.67 0.39
CA LEU A 231 17.80 -30.88 0.44
C LEU A 231 17.69 -31.73 -0.86
N ASN A 232 16.66 -31.48 -1.70
CA ASN A 232 16.31 -32.30 -2.87
C ASN A 232 16.11 -31.53 -4.20
N GLY A 233 16.57 -30.27 -4.32
CA GLY A 233 16.52 -29.49 -5.57
C GLY A 233 15.17 -28.85 -5.95
N TRP A 234 14.10 -29.05 -5.18
CA TRP A 234 12.81 -28.38 -5.38
C TRP A 234 12.64 -27.25 -4.37
N GLY A 235 12.64 -26.00 -4.84
CA GLY A 235 12.42 -24.81 -4.01
C GLY A 235 11.07 -24.87 -3.29
N CYS A 236 11.02 -24.39 -2.05
CA CYS A 236 9.80 -24.36 -1.23
C CYS A 236 8.74 -23.50 -1.93
N LEU A 237 7.65 -24.13 -2.41
CA LEU A 237 6.53 -23.46 -3.04
C LEU A 237 5.61 -22.92 -1.94
N CYS A 238 5.85 -21.70 -1.47
CA CYS A 238 4.95 -21.05 -0.52
C CYS A 238 3.74 -20.52 -1.29
N VAL A 239 2.63 -21.26 -1.27
CA VAL A 239 1.34 -20.82 -1.82
C VAL A 239 0.62 -20.02 -0.73
N SER A 240 0.64 -18.68 -0.80
CA SER A 240 -0.30 -17.89 -0.01
C SER A 240 -1.55 -17.62 -0.83
N VAL A 241 -2.70 -18.10 -0.35
CA VAL A 241 -4.02 -17.68 -0.83
C VAL A 241 -4.49 -16.59 0.13
N GLY A 242 -4.71 -15.37 -0.35
CA GLY A 242 -5.10 -14.24 0.48
C GLY A 242 -5.04 -12.91 -0.28
N THR A 243 -6.11 -12.60 -0.99
CA THR A 243 -6.30 -11.33 -1.70
C THR A 243 -6.85 -10.32 -0.70
N TYR A 244 -5.97 -9.57 -0.05
CA TYR A 244 -6.37 -8.38 0.70
C TYR A 244 -5.33 -7.29 0.44
N VAL A 245 -5.65 -6.29 -0.37
CA VAL A 245 -4.95 -5.00 -0.27
C VAL A 245 -5.57 -4.33 0.92
N LEU A 246 -5.00 -4.58 2.10
CA LEU A 246 -5.41 -3.88 3.29
C LEU A 246 -4.51 -2.65 3.39
N VAL A 247 -5.08 -1.47 3.14
CA VAL A 247 -4.53 -0.24 3.70
C VAL A 247 -4.75 -0.35 5.20
N GLN A 248 -3.83 -1.01 5.90
CA GLN A 248 -3.91 -1.22 7.33
C GLN A 248 -2.95 -0.27 8.04
N LEU A 249 -3.50 0.35 9.08
CA LEU A 249 -2.89 1.27 10.04
C LEU A 249 -2.73 2.73 9.57
N ILE A 250 -3.82 3.49 9.69
CA ILE A 250 -3.71 4.82 10.29
C ILE A 250 -3.67 4.58 11.80
N ILE A 251 -2.49 4.62 12.41
CA ILE A 251 -2.42 4.63 13.88
C ILE A 251 -2.69 6.06 14.31
N TRP A 252 -3.91 6.28 14.80
CA TRP A 252 -4.27 7.48 15.53
C TRP A 252 -4.05 7.22 17.02
N LEU A 253 -3.10 7.93 17.62
CA LEU A 253 -2.90 7.85 19.06
C LEU A 253 -2.68 9.29 19.58
N SER A 254 -3.60 9.71 20.44
CA SER A 254 -3.51 10.97 21.19
C SER A 254 -2.70 10.74 22.47
N ALA A 255 -1.81 11.68 22.80
CA ALA A 255 -1.08 11.63 24.07
C ALA A 255 -1.94 12.11 25.25
N SER A 256 -3.04 12.81 24.99
CA SER A 256 -4.07 13.12 25.97
C SER A 256 -5.22 12.10 25.84
N GLY A 257 -5.53 11.40 26.93
CA GLY A 257 -6.48 10.28 26.97
C GLY A 257 -7.93 10.65 26.69
#